data_AF-X0JMJ5-F1
#
_entry.id   AF-X0JMJ5-F1
#
_cell.length_a   1.000
_cell.length_b   1.000
_cell.length_c   1.000
_cell.angle_alpha   90.00
_cell.angle_beta   90.00
_cell.angle_gamma   90.00
#
_symmetry.space_group_name_H-M   'P 1'
#
loop_
_entity.id
_entity.type
_entity.pdbx_description
1 polymer ?
#
loop_
_entity_poly.entity_id
_entity_poly.type
_entity_poly.pdbx_seq_one_letter_code
_entity_poly.pdbx_strand_id
1 'polypeptide(L)'
;MNQLKLLTSNMSSMLAPNALKRNTSQLPAVIQHAIELTGNIGERYLWVGRLCIVQDGPQKQFECMRMDEIYSGAYVTIVAAAEGGLFRNYGKSSKRSVNKTSHKY
;
A
#
# COMPACT_ATOMS: atom_id res chain seq x y z
N MET A 1 10.80 0.12 -16.97
CA MET A 1 11.37 1.17 -16.09
C MET A 1 11.50 0.60 -14.70
N ASN A 2 12.67 0.71 -14.05
CA ASN A 2 12.89 0.17 -12.72
C ASN A 2 12.32 1.15 -11.68
N GLN A 3 11.35 0.72 -10.87
CA GLN A 3 10.72 1.56 -9.86
C GLN A 3 11.58 1.66 -8.59
N LEU A 4 11.58 2.83 -7.95
CA LEU A 4 12.36 3.10 -6.74
C LEU A 4 11.94 2.18 -5.59
N LYS A 5 12.94 1.62 -4.91
CA LYS A 5 12.79 0.81 -3.69
C LYS A 5 14.02 0.97 -2.82
N LEU A 6 13.85 0.82 -1.51
CA LEU A 6 14.96 0.83 -0.57
C LEU A 6 15.74 -0.49 -0.68
N LEU A 7 17.03 -0.38 -0.94
CA LEU A 7 17.98 -1.49 -1.03
C LEU A 7 19.17 -1.18 -0.13
N THR A 8 19.88 -2.22 0.27
CA THR A 8 21.09 -2.09 1.09
C THR A 8 22.12 -1.19 0.41
N SER A 9 22.25 -1.30 -0.92
CA SER A 9 23.17 -0.51 -1.73
C SER A 9 22.83 0.98 -1.87
N ASN A 10 21.55 1.37 -1.74
CA ASN A 10 21.11 2.76 -1.93
C ASN A 10 20.66 3.45 -0.64
N MET A 11 20.74 2.76 0.51
CA MET A 11 20.25 3.23 1.81
C MET A 11 20.81 4.61 2.20
N SER A 12 22.12 4.82 2.10
CA SER A 12 22.75 6.11 2.42
C SER A 12 22.18 7.26 1.57
N SER A 13 22.01 7.01 0.26
CA SER A 13 21.45 8.01 -0.66
C SER A 13 19.96 8.29 -0.43
N MET A 14 19.22 7.28 0.03
CA MET A 14 17.78 7.34 0.31
C MET A 14 17.47 8.05 1.64
N LEU A 15 18.37 8.00 2.62
CA LEU A 15 18.25 8.69 3.90
C LEU A 15 18.66 10.17 3.82
N ALA A 16 19.37 10.57 2.76
CA ALA A 16 19.76 11.96 2.57
C ALA A 16 18.54 12.89 2.36
N PRO A 17 18.58 14.15 2.82
CA PRO A 17 17.51 15.11 2.59
C PRO A 17 17.12 15.20 1.12
N ASN A 18 15.82 15.36 0.84
CA ASN A 18 15.27 15.46 -0.52
C ASN A 18 15.44 14.22 -1.42
N ALA A 19 15.80 13.03 -0.89
CA ALA A 19 16.00 11.83 -1.69
C ALA A 19 14.78 11.46 -2.55
N LEU A 20 13.57 11.57 -2.02
CA LEU A 20 12.34 11.29 -2.78
C LEU A 20 12.14 12.28 -3.92
N LYS A 21 12.41 13.57 -3.68
CA LYS A 21 12.29 14.64 -4.68
C LYS A 21 13.29 14.47 -5.83
N ARG A 22 14.49 13.96 -5.56
CA ARG A 22 15.50 13.64 -6.60
C ARG A 22 15.09 12.45 -7.47
N ASN A 23 14.28 11.55 -6.94
CA ASN A 23 13.90 10.30 -7.59
C ASN A 23 12.40 10.25 -7.97
N THR A 24 11.74 11.41 -8.08
CA THR A 24 10.29 11.49 -8.33
C THR A 24 9.86 10.72 -9.58
N SER A 25 10.64 10.75 -10.65
CA SER A 25 10.35 10.03 -11.90
C SER A 25 10.38 8.50 -11.75
N GLN A 26 11.02 7.98 -10.71
CA GLN A 26 11.10 6.55 -10.41
C GLN A 26 10.04 6.12 -9.39
N LEU A 27 9.31 7.07 -8.77
CA LEU A 27 8.24 6.76 -7.85
C LEU A 27 7.00 6.28 -8.61
N PRO A 28 6.39 5.15 -8.21
CA PRO A 28 5.06 4.76 -8.69
C PRO A 28 4.04 5.86 -8.43
N ALA A 29 3.09 6.05 -9.35
CA ALA A 29 2.05 7.08 -9.23
C ALA A 29 1.28 7.03 -7.89
N VAL A 30 0.97 5.82 -7.39
CA VAL A 30 0.29 5.64 -6.11
C VAL A 30 1.08 6.23 -4.93
N ILE A 31 2.41 6.15 -4.97
CA ILE A 31 3.27 6.72 -3.93
C ILE A 31 3.33 8.25 -4.07
N GLN A 32 3.39 8.76 -5.30
CA GLN A 32 3.35 10.21 -5.54
C GLN A 32 2.06 10.83 -5.00
N HIS A 33 0.90 10.23 -5.31
CA HIS A 33 -0.39 10.69 -4.79
C HIS A 33 -0.49 10.56 -3.27
N ALA A 34 0.07 9.49 -2.68
CA ALA A 34 0.09 9.33 -1.22
C ALA A 34 0.92 10.43 -0.53
N ILE A 35 2.08 10.81 -1.09
CA ILE A 35 2.91 11.90 -0.57
C ILE A 35 2.13 13.22 -0.61
N GLU A 36 1.48 13.53 -1.73
CA GLU A 36 0.66 14.73 -1.89
C GLU A 36 -0.51 14.75 -0.89
N LEU A 37 -1.26 13.65 -0.80
CA LEU A 37 -2.38 13.53 0.14
C LEU A 37 -1.93 13.71 1.58
N THR A 38 -0.80 13.12 1.97
CA THR A 38 -0.24 13.26 3.33
C THR A 38 -0.02 14.73 3.69
N GLY A 39 0.55 15.52 2.76
CA GLY A 39 0.71 16.96 2.95
C GLY A 39 -0.63 17.71 3.01
N ASN A 40 -1.58 17.35 2.16
CA ASN A 40 -2.90 17.98 2.11
C ASN A 40 -3.74 17.77 3.38
N ILE A 41 -3.55 16.64 4.08
CA ILE A 41 -4.22 16.36 5.36
C ILE A 41 -3.46 16.91 6.58
N GLY A 42 -2.35 17.63 6.36
CA GLY A 42 -1.55 18.23 7.43
C GLY A 42 -0.58 17.27 8.14
N GLU A 43 -0.40 16.06 7.61
CA GLU A 43 0.53 15.09 8.17
C GLU A 43 1.93 15.24 7.58
N ARG A 44 2.94 14.83 8.37
CA ARG A 44 4.36 14.96 7.97
C ARG A 44 5.01 13.64 7.63
N TYR A 45 4.45 12.53 8.09
CA TYR A 45 5.06 11.22 8.00
C TYR A 45 4.16 10.29 7.20
N LEU A 46 4.78 9.63 6.21
CA LEU A 46 4.15 8.60 5.40
C LEU A 46 5.04 7.36 5.45
N TRP A 47 4.48 6.24 5.88
CA TRP A 47 5.15 4.96 5.80
C TRP A 47 4.77 4.26 4.49
N VAL A 48 5.78 3.87 3.71
CA VAL A 48 5.60 3.12 2.47
C VAL A 48 6.51 1.91 2.52
N GLY A 49 5.97 0.70 2.65
CA GLY A 49 6.77 -0.51 2.85
C GLY A 49 7.90 -0.71 1.83
N ARG A 50 7.69 -0.37 0.55
CA ARG A 50 8.75 -0.44 -0.48
C ARG A 50 9.93 0.53 -0.27
N LEU A 51 9.70 1.63 0.45
CA LEU A 51 10.69 2.69 0.73
C LEU A 51 11.19 2.69 2.18
N CYS A 52 10.44 2.10 3.11
CA CYS A 52 10.75 2.06 4.54
C CYS A 52 11.35 0.71 4.98
N ILE A 53 11.23 -0.35 4.17
CA ILE A 53 11.84 -1.65 4.41
C ILE A 53 12.93 -1.92 3.37
N VAL A 54 14.10 -2.36 3.82
CA VAL A 54 15.21 -2.80 2.95
C VAL A 54 14.78 -4.07 2.20
N GLN A 55 14.61 -3.98 0.88
CA GLN A 55 13.94 -5.02 0.09
C GLN A 55 14.80 -6.23 -0.26
N ASP A 56 16.13 -6.11 -0.12
CA ASP A 56 17.14 -7.14 -0.35
C ASP A 56 17.80 -7.63 0.96
N GLY A 57 17.32 -7.16 2.11
CA GLY A 57 17.86 -7.49 3.43
C GLY A 57 17.19 -8.69 4.08
N PRO A 58 17.88 -9.37 5.01
CA PRO A 58 17.34 -10.52 5.73
C PRO A 58 16.17 -10.15 6.66
N GLN A 59 16.10 -8.90 7.13
CA GLN A 59 15.01 -8.45 8.01
C GLN A 59 13.66 -8.24 7.28
N LYS A 60 13.63 -8.23 5.94
CA LYS A 60 12.42 -7.92 5.17
C LYS A 60 11.21 -8.74 5.63
N GLN A 61 11.39 -10.05 5.82
CA GLN A 61 10.29 -10.92 6.23
C GLN A 61 9.76 -10.56 7.62
N PHE A 62 10.66 -10.24 8.55
CA PHE A 62 10.30 -9.82 9.90
C PHE A 62 9.51 -8.51 9.90
N GLU A 63 9.97 -7.51 9.15
CA GLU A 63 9.26 -6.24 8.99
C GLU A 63 7.89 -6.43 8.32
N CYS A 64 7.78 -7.34 7.35
CA CYS A 64 6.50 -7.68 6.72
C CYS A 64 5.52 -8.36 7.70
N MET A 65 6.01 -9.17 8.64
CA MET A 65 5.16 -9.82 9.65
C MET A 65 4.60 -8.83 10.68
N ARG A 66 5.22 -7.67 10.86
CA ARG A 66 4.81 -6.61 11.81
C ARG A 66 3.99 -5.49 11.18
N MET A 67 3.54 -5.68 9.94
CA MET A 67 2.77 -4.66 9.24
C MET A 67 1.43 -4.37 9.92
N ASP A 68 0.86 -5.34 10.63
CA ASP A 68 -0.33 -5.18 11.46
C ASP A 68 -0.12 -4.13 12.57
N GLU A 69 1.03 -4.14 13.25
CA GLU A 69 1.40 -3.13 14.25
C GLU A 69 1.43 -1.74 13.60
N ILE A 70 2.08 -1.60 12.44
CA ILE A 70 2.20 -0.34 11.71
C ILE A 70 0.82 0.19 11.28
N TYR A 71 -0.03 -0.68 10.72
CA TYR A 71 -1.38 -0.28 10.29
C TYR A 71 -2.28 0.09 11.47
N SER A 72 -2.18 -0.64 12.58
CA SER A 72 -2.98 -0.39 13.78
C SER A 72 -2.62 0.93 14.46
N GLY A 73 -1.34 1.34 14.39
CA GLY A 73 -0.85 2.61 14.93
C GLY A 73 -0.94 3.81 13.98
N ALA A 74 -1.33 3.60 12.72
CA ALA A 74 -1.39 4.68 11.73
C ALA A 74 -2.61 5.59 11.96
N TYR A 75 -2.43 6.90 11.81
CA TYR A 75 -3.53 7.86 11.85
C TYR A 75 -4.57 7.58 10.74
N VAL A 76 -4.08 7.30 9.53
CA VAL A 76 -4.88 6.90 8.36
C VAL A 76 -4.10 5.87 7.55
N THR A 77 -4.80 4.90 6.96
CA THR A 77 -4.24 3.97 5.98
C THR A 77 -4.77 4.30 4.58
N ILE A 78 -3.87 4.61 3.64
CA ILE A 78 -4.22 4.91 2.24
C ILE A 78 -4.25 3.61 1.44
N VAL A 79 -5.39 3.30 0.82
CA VAL A 79 -5.56 2.11 -0.02
C VAL A 79 -5.96 2.54 -1.42
N ALA A 80 -5.20 2.11 -2.44
CA ALA A 80 -5.58 2.32 -3.82
C ALA A 80 -6.77 1.43 -4.18
N ALA A 81 -7.89 2.05 -4.54
CA ALA A 81 -9.03 1.33 -5.09
C ALA A 81 -8.67 0.83 -6.50
N ALA A 82 -8.53 -0.49 -6.65
CA ALA A 82 -8.30 -1.14 -7.94
C ALA A 82 -9.44 -2.11 -8.24
N GLU A 83 -9.81 -2.19 -9.51
CA GLU A 83 -10.75 -3.21 -9.97
C GLU A 83 -10.12 -4.60 -9.76
N GLY A 84 -10.74 -5.43 -8.90
CA GLY A 84 -10.16 -6.72 -8.50
C GLY A 84 -9.41 -6.74 -7.16
N GLY A 85 -9.35 -5.62 -6.43
CA GLY A 85 -8.68 -5.55 -5.13
C GLY A 85 -9.26 -6.48 -4.06
N LEU A 86 -8.53 -6.63 -2.95
CA LEU A 86 -8.85 -7.54 -1.82
C LEU A 86 -10.31 -7.42 -1.32
N PHE A 87 -10.90 -6.23 -1.42
CA PHE A 87 -12.24 -5.94 -0.94
C PHE A 87 -13.36 -6.16 -1.98
N ARG A 88 -13.07 -6.72 -3.16
CA ARG A 88 -14.07 -6.87 -4.25
C ARG A 88 -15.35 -7.62 -3.83
N ASN A 89 -15.26 -8.47 -2.82
CA ASN A 89 -16.38 -9.28 -2.33
C ASN A 89 -16.94 -8.82 -0.98
N TYR A 90 -16.32 -7.84 -0.30
CA TYR A 90 -16.85 -7.29 0.94
C TYR A 90 -18.07 -6.41 0.61
N GLY A 91 -19.27 -6.92 0.89
CA GLY A 91 -20.55 -6.25 0.60
C GLY A 91 -21.42 -6.92 -0.46
N LYS A 92 -20.89 -7.92 -1.20
CA LYS A 92 -21.73 -8.80 -2.02
C LYS A 92 -22.33 -9.90 -1.14
N SER A 93 -23.32 -9.53 -0.33
CA SER A 93 -24.24 -10.50 0.28
C SER A 93 -24.72 -11.42 -0.83
N SER A 94 -24.39 -12.71 -0.72
CA SER A 94 -24.85 -13.77 -1.59
C SER A 94 -26.35 -13.61 -1.80
N LYS A 95 -26.78 -13.18 -2.98
CA LYS A 95 -28.16 -13.43 -3.41
C LYS A 95 -28.23 -14.93 -3.62
N ARG A 96 -28.57 -15.64 -2.54
CA ARG A 96 -28.92 -17.06 -2.55
C ARG A 96 -30.01 -17.20 -3.61
N SER A 97 -29.69 -17.86 -4.72
CA SER A 97 -30.68 -18.17 -5.76
C SER A 97 -31.77 -18.99 -5.11
N VAL A 98 -32.93 -18.39 -4.87
CA VAL A 98 -34.14 -19.13 -4.50
C VAL A 98 -34.64 -19.77 -5.78
N ASN A 99 -34.29 -21.04 -6.00
CA ASN A 99 -34.91 -21.82 -7.05
C ASN A 99 -36.40 -21.97 -6.69
N LYS A 100 -37.26 -21.23 -7.38
CA LYS A 100 -38.71 -21.47 -7.34
C LYS A 100 -38.99 -22.72 -8.17
N THR A 101 -39.12 -23.86 -7.50
CA THR A 101 -39.64 -25.09 -8.11
C THR A 101 -41.15 -24.92 -8.29
N SER A 102 -41.57 -24.57 -9.51
CA SER A 102 -42.98 -24.61 -9.92
C SER A 102 -43.51 -26.04 -9.78
N HIS A 103 -44.27 -26.30 -8.72
CA HIS A 103 -45.12 -27.48 -8.66
C HIS A 103 -46.35 -27.19 -9.52
N LYS A 104 -46.40 -27.84 -10.68
CA LYS A 104 -47.62 -28.02 -11.46
C LYS A 104 -48.49 -29.04 -10.72
N TYR A 105 -49.66 -28.62 -10.26
CA TYR A 105 -50.90 -29.40 -10.28
C TYR A 105 -52.04 -28.42 -10.56
#